data_AF-A0A2H5F1M2-F1
#
_entry.id   AF-A0A2H5F1M2-F1
#
_cell.length_a   1.000
_cell.length_b   1.000
_cell.length_c   1.000
_cell.angle_alpha   90.00
_cell.angle_beta   90.00
_cell.angle_gamma   90.00
#
_symmetry.space_group_name_H-M   'P 1'
#
loop_
_entity.id
_entity.type
_entity.pdbx_description
1 polymer ?
#
loop_
_entity_poly.entity_id
_entity_poly.type
_entity_poly.pdbx_seq_one_letter_code
_entity_poly.pdbx_strand_id
1 'polypeptide(L)'
;MSPTDHDTEALQDEVTDLHEHARDTRRPGEAGFTILLLLASLFLLWSAYDISGFEALSAPGTLPMVTTLIMVITGGLIMLRTIKLPPVSGETFGQNILPMALVIMAVLLVCYGLLLKPLGFLPTSMLFLTISIKLLWRQGWVKTLGVSFLVLVIIYVVFRIIFTVLMPSGIFPEAEMLQFFRNLIGGGA
;
A
#
# COMPACT_ATOMS: atom_id res chain seq x y z
N MET A 1 -20.52 -34.43 -47.16
CA MET A 1 -19.47 -33.61 -46.53
C MET A 1 -19.50 -32.27 -47.24
N SER A 2 -20.03 -31.24 -46.58
CA SER A 2 -20.30 -29.92 -47.19
C SER A 2 -19.01 -29.09 -47.17
N PRO A 3 -18.67 -28.32 -48.23
CA PRO A 3 -17.48 -27.47 -48.27
C PRO A 3 -17.40 -26.39 -47.18
N THR A 4 -18.45 -26.20 -46.37
CA THR A 4 -18.52 -25.27 -45.23
C THR A 4 -17.85 -25.78 -43.95
N ASP A 5 -17.67 -27.09 -43.78
CA ASP A 5 -17.13 -27.65 -42.53
C ASP A 5 -15.62 -27.41 -42.40
N HIS A 6 -14.88 -27.46 -43.52
CA HIS A 6 -13.41 -27.32 -43.54
C HIS A 6 -12.93 -25.90 -43.21
N ASP A 7 -13.72 -24.87 -43.58
CA ASP A 7 -13.41 -23.48 -43.25
C ASP A 7 -13.71 -23.17 -41.77
N THR A 8 -14.67 -23.90 -41.19
CA THR A 8 -15.06 -23.72 -39.78
C THR A 8 -14.02 -24.35 -38.84
N GLU A 9 -13.48 -25.52 -39.20
CA GLU A 9 -12.39 -26.17 -38.45
C GLU A 9 -11.08 -25.37 -38.53
N ALA A 10 -10.72 -24.85 -39.70
CA ALA A 10 -9.52 -24.02 -39.87
C ALA A 10 -9.57 -22.71 -39.05
N LEU A 11 -10.74 -22.08 -38.99
CA LEU A 11 -10.96 -20.89 -38.15
C LEU A 11 -10.97 -21.24 -36.66
N GLN A 12 -11.45 -22.43 -36.29
CA GLN A 12 -11.44 -22.90 -34.90
C GLN A 12 -10.02 -23.18 -34.41
N ASP A 13 -9.17 -23.76 -35.24
CA ASP A 13 -7.74 -24.00 -34.94
C ASP A 13 -6.95 -22.70 -34.85
N GLU A 14 -7.16 -21.76 -35.78
CA GLU A 14 -6.49 -20.44 -35.76
C GLU A 14 -6.90 -19.60 -34.52
N VAL A 15 -8.16 -19.68 -34.11
CA VAL A 15 -8.66 -19.03 -32.89
C VAL A 15 -8.17 -19.73 -31.63
N THR A 16 -8.02 -21.07 -31.65
CA THR A 16 -7.47 -21.85 -30.53
C THR A 16 -5.98 -21.56 -30.32
N ASP A 17 -5.20 -21.48 -31.40
CA ASP A 17 -3.77 -21.11 -31.37
C ASP A 17 -3.55 -19.66 -30.88
N LEU A 18 -4.42 -18.72 -31.28
CA LEU A 18 -4.41 -17.34 -30.75
C LEU A 18 -4.71 -17.27 -29.25
N HIS A 19 -5.61 -18.12 -28.75
CA HIS A 19 -5.97 -18.15 -27.32
C HIS A 19 -4.98 -18.93 -26.44
N GLU A 20 -4.23 -19.88 -27.01
CA GLU A 20 -3.22 -20.65 -26.28
C GLU A 20 -1.92 -19.85 -26.06
N HIS A 21 -1.49 -19.07 -27.07
CA HIS A 21 -0.28 -18.23 -26.96
C HIS A 21 -0.41 -17.01 -26.01
N ALA A 22 -1.62 -16.60 -25.66
CA ALA A 22 -1.87 -15.43 -24.81
C ALA A 22 -1.75 -15.70 -23.30
N ARG A 23 -1.67 -16.97 -22.87
CA ARG A 23 -1.67 -17.36 -21.44
C ARG A 23 -0.34 -17.87 -20.90
N ASP A 24 0.68 -18.08 -21.74
CA ASP A 24 1.92 -18.76 -21.33
C ASP A 24 3.16 -17.86 -21.43
N THR A 25 3.01 -16.59 -21.07
CA THR A 25 4.00 -15.58 -21.39
C THR A 25 4.26 -14.66 -20.21
N ARG A 26 5.52 -14.64 -19.73
CA ARG A 26 5.98 -13.86 -18.57
C ARG A 26 6.15 -12.39 -18.98
N ARG A 27 5.55 -11.47 -18.23
CA ARG A 27 5.70 -10.04 -18.51
C ARG A 27 7.11 -9.57 -18.17
N PRO A 28 7.76 -8.77 -19.02
CA PRO A 28 9.10 -8.25 -18.77
C PRO A 28 9.11 -7.39 -17.49
N GLY A 29 9.77 -7.92 -16.46
CA GLY A 29 9.89 -7.30 -15.13
C GLY A 29 9.07 -7.95 -14.01
N GLU A 30 8.16 -8.88 -14.32
CA GLU A 30 7.53 -9.75 -13.32
C GLU A 30 8.58 -10.52 -12.49
N ALA A 31 9.70 -10.85 -13.13
CA ALA A 31 10.91 -11.37 -12.50
C ALA A 31 11.47 -10.50 -11.37
N GLY A 32 11.78 -9.24 -11.68
CA GLY A 32 12.40 -8.32 -10.75
C GLY A 32 11.44 -7.96 -9.62
N PHE A 33 10.16 -7.79 -9.95
CA PHE A 33 9.12 -7.55 -8.96
C PHE A 33 8.95 -8.72 -7.99
N THR A 34 8.86 -9.96 -8.49
CA THR A 34 8.71 -11.14 -7.63
C THR A 34 9.94 -11.37 -6.76
N ILE A 35 11.14 -11.11 -7.28
CA ILE A 35 12.39 -11.15 -6.50
C ILE A 35 12.37 -10.06 -5.41
N LEU A 36 12.06 -8.82 -5.76
CA LEU A 36 12.02 -7.70 -4.81
C LEU A 36 10.94 -7.92 -3.73
N LEU A 37 9.77 -8.39 -4.13
CA LEU A 37 8.68 -8.75 -3.22
C LEU A 37 9.12 -9.87 -2.28
N LEU A 38 9.77 -10.92 -2.79
CA LEU A 38 10.28 -12.01 -1.96
C LEU A 38 11.33 -11.51 -0.95
N LEU A 39 12.27 -10.67 -1.38
CA LEU A 39 13.28 -10.07 -0.50
C LEU A 39 12.63 -9.19 0.57
N ALA A 40 11.65 -8.37 0.21
CA ALA A 40 10.90 -7.54 1.15
C ALA A 40 10.13 -8.40 2.16
N SER A 41 9.44 -9.45 1.71
CA SER A 41 8.74 -10.40 2.59
C SER A 41 9.70 -11.07 3.57
N LEU A 42 10.89 -11.45 3.12
CA LEU A 42 11.91 -12.07 3.97
C LEU A 42 12.44 -11.08 5.02
N PHE A 43 12.67 -9.83 4.62
CA PHE A 43 13.06 -8.76 5.54
C PHE A 43 11.96 -8.48 6.59
N LEU A 44 10.70 -8.45 6.17
CA LEU A 44 9.56 -8.29 7.08
C LEU A 44 9.45 -9.48 8.05
N LEU A 45 9.66 -10.71 7.59
CA LEU A 45 9.65 -11.90 8.43
C LEU A 45 10.79 -11.86 9.47
N TRP A 46 11.99 -11.44 9.05
CA TRP A 46 13.11 -11.25 9.97
C TRP A 46 12.81 -10.18 11.03
N SER A 47 12.24 -9.04 10.61
CA SER A 47 11.84 -7.96 11.52
C SER A 47 10.74 -8.41 12.49
N ALA A 48 9.74 -9.17 12.02
CA ALA A 48 8.67 -9.70 12.85
C ALA A 48 9.19 -10.73 13.88
N TYR A 49 10.17 -11.54 13.48
CA TYR A 49 10.82 -12.50 14.35
C TYR A 49 11.61 -11.81 15.47
N ASP A 50 12.33 -10.75 15.13
CA ASP A 50 13.09 -9.93 16.10
C ASP A 50 12.19 -9.27 17.16
N ILE A 51 10.99 -8.83 16.76
CA ILE A 51 10.05 -8.13 17.66
C ILE A 51 9.40 -9.07 18.69
N SER A 52 9.07 -10.31 18.32
CA SER A 52 8.22 -11.17 19.17
C SER A 52 8.89 -12.42 19.73
N GLY A 53 9.95 -12.92 19.08
CA GLY A 53 10.51 -14.23 19.42
C GLY A 53 9.45 -15.35 19.43
N PHE A 54 9.86 -16.54 19.89
CA PHE A 54 8.94 -17.66 20.16
C PHE A 54 8.31 -17.55 21.57
N GLU A 55 8.11 -16.34 22.10
CA GLU A 55 7.75 -16.19 23.52
C GLU A 55 6.29 -16.56 23.86
N ALA A 56 5.35 -16.56 22.88
CA ALA A 56 4.05 -17.23 23.00
C ALA A 56 3.31 -17.27 21.65
N LEU A 57 2.51 -18.31 21.42
CA LEU A 57 1.55 -18.40 20.29
C LEU A 57 0.44 -17.32 20.33
N SER A 58 0.26 -16.66 21.48
CA SER A 58 -0.72 -15.58 21.69
C SER A 58 -0.06 -14.21 21.92
N ALA A 59 1.22 -14.07 21.57
CA ALA A 59 1.91 -12.79 21.69
C ALA A 59 1.38 -11.79 20.64
N PRO A 60 1.40 -10.48 20.93
CA PRO A 60 0.91 -9.45 20.00
C PRO A 60 1.54 -9.50 18.59
N GLY A 61 2.77 -10.00 18.45
CA GLY A 61 3.42 -10.10 17.14
C GLY A 61 3.37 -11.46 16.46
N THR A 62 2.66 -12.45 17.00
CA THR A 62 2.37 -13.71 16.28
C THR A 62 1.58 -13.43 14.99
N LEU A 63 0.67 -12.45 15.02
CA LEU A 63 -0.13 -12.05 13.84
C LEU A 63 0.75 -11.50 12.69
N PRO A 64 1.63 -10.51 12.90
CA PRO A 64 2.67 -10.14 11.94
C PRO A 64 3.52 -11.31 11.44
N MET A 65 3.96 -12.20 12.33
CA MET A 65 4.83 -13.33 11.97
C MET A 65 4.14 -14.33 11.04
N VAL A 66 2.89 -14.71 11.32
CA VAL A 66 2.11 -15.61 10.45
C VAL A 66 1.84 -14.95 9.10
N THR A 67 1.49 -13.66 9.09
CA THR A 67 1.20 -12.92 7.86
C THR A 67 2.42 -12.84 6.95
N THR A 68 3.59 -12.51 7.50
CA THR A 68 4.84 -12.41 6.75
C THR A 68 5.34 -13.78 6.29
N LEU A 69 5.13 -14.83 7.09
CA LEU A 69 5.41 -16.21 6.68
C LEU A 69 4.56 -16.63 5.46
N ILE A 70 3.25 -16.37 5.49
CA ILE A 70 2.36 -16.62 4.34
C ILE A 70 2.85 -15.84 3.12
N MET A 71 3.21 -14.57 3.30
CA MET A 71 3.72 -13.72 2.21
C MET A 71 5.02 -14.27 1.60
N VAL A 72 5.94 -14.81 2.40
CA VAL A 72 7.15 -15.50 1.92
C VAL A 72 6.80 -16.76 1.13
N ILE A 73 5.89 -17.61 1.65
CA ILE A 73 5.49 -18.86 0.97
C ILE A 73 4.82 -18.54 -0.37
N THR A 74 3.80 -17.69 -0.36
CA THR A 74 3.07 -17.32 -1.58
C THR A 74 3.98 -16.58 -2.57
N GLY A 75 4.83 -15.67 -2.09
CA GLY A 75 5.82 -14.98 -2.92
C GLY A 75 6.81 -15.93 -3.56
N GLY A 76 7.27 -16.95 -2.83
CA GLY A 76 8.16 -17.99 -3.35
C GLY A 76 7.49 -18.86 -4.40
N LEU A 77 6.24 -19.26 -4.17
CA LEU A 77 5.45 -20.00 -5.17
C LEU A 77 5.22 -19.18 -6.44
N ILE A 78 4.90 -17.89 -6.31
CA ILE A 78 4.75 -16.98 -7.45
C ILE A 78 6.08 -16.86 -8.18
N MET A 79 7.20 -16.59 -7.49
CA MET A 79 8.52 -16.50 -8.10
C MET A 79 8.91 -17.77 -8.87
N LEU A 80 8.67 -18.94 -8.30
CA LEU A 80 8.95 -20.24 -8.94
C LEU A 80 8.08 -20.48 -10.18
N ARG A 81 6.82 -20.00 -10.18
CA ARG A 81 5.97 -20.04 -11.37
C ARG A 81 6.46 -19.03 -12.41
N THR A 82 6.65 -17.78 -12.02
CA THR A 82 7.12 -16.69 -12.88
C THR A 82 8.46 -16.98 -13.56
N ILE A 83 9.40 -17.66 -12.90
CA ILE A 83 10.70 -18.04 -13.50
C ILE A 83 10.55 -19.13 -14.57
N LYS A 84 9.51 -19.97 -14.50
CA LYS A 84 9.27 -21.06 -15.45
C LYS A 84 8.58 -20.62 -16.75
N LEU A 85 7.99 -19.41 -16.80
CA LEU A 85 7.32 -18.90 -18.00
C LEU A 85 8.30 -18.20 -18.96
N PRO A 86 8.18 -18.39 -20.29
CA PRO A 86 9.02 -17.74 -21.28
C PRO A 86 8.77 -16.22 -21.34
N PRO A 87 9.81 -15.37 -21.51
CA PRO A 87 9.68 -13.92 -21.46
C PRO A 87 9.03 -13.33 -22.73
N VAL A 88 8.04 -12.45 -22.56
CA VAL A 88 7.51 -11.60 -23.65
C VAL A 88 8.46 -10.46 -23.91
N SER A 89 8.85 -10.29 -25.18
CA SER A 89 9.62 -9.14 -25.64
C SER A 89 8.68 -7.97 -25.96
N GLY A 90 8.81 -6.83 -25.27
CA GLY A 90 8.23 -5.58 -25.75
C GLY A 90 7.70 -4.57 -24.72
N GLU A 91 7.39 -4.98 -23.49
CA GLU A 91 6.94 -4.04 -22.45
C GLU A 91 8.08 -3.69 -21.48
N THR A 92 8.15 -2.44 -21.03
CA THR A 92 9.24 -1.99 -20.13
C THR A 92 8.68 -1.73 -18.74
N PHE A 93 9.36 -2.29 -17.73
CA PHE A 93 9.02 -2.25 -16.30
C PHE A 93 8.71 -0.85 -15.73
N GLY A 94 9.31 0.20 -16.31
CA GLY A 94 9.30 1.54 -15.74
C GLY A 94 8.04 2.39 -15.95
N GLN A 95 7.19 2.07 -16.93
CA GLN A 95 6.01 2.91 -17.23
C GLN A 95 4.67 2.31 -16.80
N ASN A 96 4.51 0.99 -16.87
CA ASN A 96 3.19 0.37 -16.67
C ASN A 96 2.98 -0.31 -15.30
N ILE A 97 4.04 -0.64 -14.56
CA ILE A 97 3.94 -1.43 -13.31
C ILE A 97 4.20 -0.56 -12.06
N LEU A 98 5.12 0.41 -12.13
CA LEU A 98 5.35 1.41 -11.09
C LEU A 98 5.08 2.83 -11.65
N PRO A 99 3.82 3.26 -11.80
CA PRO A 99 3.53 4.66 -12.12
C PRO A 99 4.26 5.58 -11.13
N MET A 100 4.87 6.65 -11.64
CA MET A 100 5.66 7.62 -10.86
C MET A 100 4.91 8.13 -9.61
N ALA A 101 3.58 8.21 -9.68
CA ALA A 101 2.73 8.54 -8.54
C ALA A 101 2.93 7.61 -7.33
N LEU A 102 3.09 6.30 -7.53
CA LEU A 102 3.36 5.34 -6.44
C LEU A 102 4.72 5.59 -5.79
N VAL A 103 5.75 5.88 -6.60
CA VAL A 103 7.09 6.20 -6.10
C VAL A 103 7.04 7.48 -5.26
N ILE A 104 6.36 8.52 -5.75
CA ILE A 104 6.17 9.77 -5.00
C ILE A 104 5.42 9.51 -3.69
N MET A 105 4.35 8.71 -3.72
CA MET A 105 3.59 8.35 -2.51
C MET A 105 4.43 7.55 -1.52
N ALA A 106 5.26 6.61 -1.99
CA ALA A 106 6.16 5.84 -1.14
C ALA A 106 7.20 6.74 -0.46
N VAL A 107 7.83 7.65 -1.21
CA VAL A 107 8.75 8.65 -0.65
C VAL A 107 8.04 9.54 0.37
N LEU A 108 6.83 10.00 0.06
CA LEU A 108 6.03 10.83 0.96
C LEU A 108 5.71 10.09 2.28
N LEU A 109 5.46 8.78 2.23
CA LEU A 109 5.21 7.96 3.41
C LEU A 109 6.46 7.80 4.29
N VAL A 110 7.65 7.64 3.68
CA VAL A 110 8.92 7.64 4.40
C VAL A 110 9.17 9.01 5.07
N CYS A 111 8.94 10.10 4.34
CA CYS A 111 9.05 11.45 4.88
C CYS A 111 8.07 11.69 6.04
N TYR A 112 6.84 11.17 5.95
CA TYR A 112 5.86 11.22 7.05
C TYR A 112 6.42 10.55 8.31
N GLY A 113 6.96 9.33 8.19
CA GLY A 113 7.57 8.61 9.31
C GLY A 113 8.73 9.38 9.97
N LEU A 114 9.56 10.05 9.17
CA LEU A 114 10.68 10.86 9.68
C LEU A 114 10.20 12.14 10.37
N LEU A 115 9.16 12.81 9.82
CA LEU A 115 8.59 14.03 10.39
C LEU A 115 7.78 13.78 11.68
N LEU A 116 7.29 12.56 11.91
CA LEU A 116 6.58 12.22 13.15
C LEU A 116 7.42 12.50 14.40
N LYS A 117 8.74 12.28 14.35
CA LYS A 117 9.63 12.48 15.50
C LYS A 117 9.77 13.96 15.91
N PRO A 118 10.04 14.93 15.00
CA PRO A 118 10.13 16.33 15.37
C PRO A 118 8.78 17.06 15.44
N LEU A 119 7.85 16.83 14.50
CA LEU A 119 6.63 17.65 14.36
C LEU A 119 5.45 17.07 15.14
N GLY A 120 5.44 15.77 15.43
CA GLY A 120 4.30 15.06 16.02
C GLY A 120 3.26 14.65 15.01
N PHE A 121 2.18 14.02 15.49
CA PHE A 121 1.16 13.42 14.64
C PHE A 121 0.34 14.45 13.86
N LEU A 122 -0.20 15.46 14.53
CA LEU A 122 -1.21 16.40 13.98
C LEU A 122 -0.69 17.22 12.78
N PRO A 123 0.41 17.99 12.90
CA PRO A 123 0.91 18.81 11.79
C PRO A 123 1.48 17.95 10.65
N THR A 124 2.15 16.83 10.98
CA THR A 124 2.71 15.91 9.99
C THR A 124 1.61 15.26 9.15
N SER A 125 0.52 14.84 9.79
CA SER A 125 -0.64 14.26 9.11
C SER A 125 -1.38 15.30 8.28
N MET A 126 -1.55 16.52 8.77
CA MET A 126 -2.16 17.60 7.96
C MET A 126 -1.38 17.84 6.67
N LEU A 127 -0.05 17.92 6.76
CA LEU A 127 0.83 18.11 5.60
C LEU A 127 0.75 16.91 4.66
N PHE A 128 0.87 15.69 5.20
CA PHE A 128 0.83 14.45 4.42
C PHE A 128 -0.49 14.27 3.68
N LEU A 129 -1.64 14.45 4.36
CA LEU A 129 -2.96 14.35 3.74
C LEU A 129 -3.16 15.42 2.68
N THR A 130 -2.75 16.67 2.96
CA THR A 130 -2.88 17.77 1.99
C THR A 130 -2.08 17.48 0.72
N ILE A 131 -0.82 17.05 0.84
CA ILE A 131 0.04 16.73 -0.30
C ILE A 131 -0.52 15.50 -1.05
N SER A 132 -0.90 14.44 -0.33
CA SER A 132 -1.45 13.21 -0.92
C SER A 132 -2.73 13.47 -1.69
N ILE A 133 -3.72 14.14 -1.08
CA ILE A 133 -4.99 14.46 -1.73
C ILE A 133 -4.78 15.39 -2.92
N LYS A 134 -3.86 16.36 -2.83
CA LYS A 134 -3.55 17.23 -3.95
C LYS A 134 -2.91 16.46 -5.12
N LEU A 135 -1.99 15.55 -4.82
CA LEU A 135 -1.33 14.71 -5.80
C LEU A 135 -2.32 13.79 -6.52
N LEU A 136 -3.28 13.22 -5.79
CA LEU A 136 -4.27 12.27 -6.34
C LEU A 136 -5.48 12.95 -6.98
N TRP A 137 -6.03 14.00 -6.36
CA TRP A 137 -7.35 14.52 -6.71
C TRP A 137 -7.32 15.82 -7.53
N ARG A 138 -6.18 16.53 -7.64
CA ARG A 138 -6.00 17.77 -8.44
C ARG A 138 -7.12 18.82 -8.31
N GLN A 139 -7.87 18.82 -7.21
CA GLN A 139 -8.95 19.79 -6.95
C GLN A 139 -8.41 21.10 -6.37
N GLY A 140 -9.28 22.11 -6.27
CA GLY A 140 -8.94 23.42 -5.68
C GLY A 140 -8.50 23.31 -4.21
N TRP A 141 -7.51 24.13 -3.84
CA TRP A 141 -6.84 24.11 -2.52
C TRP A 141 -7.80 24.15 -1.33
N VAL A 142 -8.89 24.93 -1.41
CA VAL A 142 -9.88 25.05 -0.33
C VAL A 142 -10.59 23.73 -0.06
N LYS A 143 -10.99 23.00 -1.11
CA LYS A 143 -11.64 21.69 -0.97
C LYS A 143 -10.67 20.65 -0.43
N THR A 144 -9.43 20.65 -0.94
CA THR A 144 -8.37 19.77 -0.43
C THR A 144 -8.08 20.00 1.04
N LEU A 145 -7.95 21.26 1.46
CA LEU A 145 -7.66 21.61 2.85
C LEU A 145 -8.83 21.24 3.76
N GLY A 146 -10.07 21.54 3.37
CA GLY A 146 -11.26 21.17 4.14
C GLY A 146 -11.41 19.65 4.31
N VAL A 147 -11.20 18.88 3.24
CA VAL A 147 -11.27 17.42 3.30
C VAL A 147 -10.12 16.83 4.11
N SER A 148 -8.90 17.33 3.94
CA SER A 148 -7.75 16.88 4.75
C SER A 148 -7.96 17.16 6.23
N PHE A 149 -8.54 18.31 6.58
CA PHE A 149 -8.86 18.68 7.96
C PHE A 149 -9.96 17.78 8.53
N LEU A 150 -11.04 17.54 7.78
CA LEU A 150 -12.12 16.64 8.20
C LEU A 150 -11.60 15.23 8.47
N VAL A 151 -10.83 14.67 7.54
CA VAL A 151 -10.24 13.34 7.70
C VAL A 151 -9.28 13.33 8.88
N LEU A 152 -8.45 14.36 9.07
CA LEU A 152 -7.56 14.47 10.22
C LEU A 152 -8.32 14.48 11.55
N VAL A 153 -9.44 15.21 11.65
CA VAL A 153 -10.30 15.21 12.84
C VAL A 153 -10.87 13.82 13.12
N ILE A 154 -11.38 13.13 12.09
CA ILE A 154 -11.90 11.76 12.24
C ILE A 154 -10.80 10.81 12.72
N ILE A 155 -9.63 10.86 12.08
CA ILE A 155 -8.48 10.04 12.47
C ILE A 155 -8.09 10.34 13.93
N TYR A 156 -8.01 11.62 14.32
CA TYR A 156 -7.70 12.02 15.68
C TYR A 156 -8.70 11.44 16.70
N VAL A 157 -10.00 11.49 16.41
CA VAL A 157 -11.05 10.92 17.27
C VAL A 157 -10.88 9.41 17.41
N VAL A 158 -10.71 8.70 16.29
CA VAL A 158 -10.57 7.24 16.32
C VAL A 158 -9.31 6.82 17.09
N PHE A 159 -8.16 7.40 16.77
CA PHE A 159 -6.90 6.99 17.39
C PHE A 159 -6.80 7.43 18.86
N ARG A 160 -7.22 8.65 19.20
CA ARG A 160 -7.05 9.16 20.57
C ARG A 160 -8.17 8.74 21.50
N ILE A 161 -9.41 8.87 21.06
CA ILE A 161 -10.58 8.69 21.94
C ILE A 161 -10.96 7.21 21.98
N ILE A 162 -11.01 6.54 20.83
CA ILE A 162 -11.44 5.14 20.77
C ILE A 162 -10.29 4.20 21.13
N PHE A 163 -9.11 4.39 20.51
CA PHE A 163 -7.98 3.48 20.75
C PHE A 163 -7.12 3.85 21.96
N THR A 164 -7.24 5.06 22.52
CA THR A 164 -6.44 5.56 23.68
C THR A 164 -4.92 5.45 23.50
N VAL A 165 -4.44 5.22 22.28
CA VAL A 165 -3.01 5.07 21.99
C VAL A 165 -2.37 6.46 22.03
N LEU A 166 -1.25 6.56 22.76
CA LEU A 166 -0.43 7.77 22.81
C LEU A 166 0.15 8.05 21.43
N MET A 167 -0.53 8.91 20.67
CA MET A 167 0.06 9.51 19.47
C MET A 167 1.19 10.45 19.91
N PRO A 168 2.34 10.49 19.19
CA PRO A 168 3.46 11.35 19.56
C PRO A 168 3.01 12.81 19.66
N SER A 169 3.00 13.33 20.88
CA SER A 169 2.74 14.74 21.18
C SER A 169 3.95 15.53 20.73
N GLY A 170 3.94 15.96 19.48
CA GLY A 170 4.98 16.84 18.95
C GLY A 170 4.76 18.29 19.37
N ILE A 171 5.21 19.21 18.51
CA ILE A 171 5.29 20.65 18.78
C ILE A 171 3.90 21.30 19.01
N PHE A 172 2.81 20.64 18.61
CA PHE A 172 1.48 21.22 18.69
C PHE A 172 0.87 21.08 20.12
N PRO A 173 0.54 22.18 20.81
CA PRO A 173 -0.02 22.14 22.16
C PRO A 173 -1.50 21.73 22.14
N GLU A 174 -1.73 20.42 22.04
CA GLU A 174 -3.08 19.82 22.00
C GLU A 174 -3.88 20.08 23.27
N ALA A 175 -3.19 20.18 24.43
CA ALA A 175 -3.82 20.47 25.70
C ALA A 175 -4.45 21.87 25.72
N GLU A 176 -3.78 22.87 25.13
CA GLU A 176 -4.30 24.24 25.05
C GLU A 176 -5.50 24.33 24.10
N MET A 177 -5.48 23.61 22.98
CA MET A 177 -6.61 23.55 22.04
C MET A 177 -7.84 22.86 22.65
N LEU A 178 -7.65 21.76 23.39
CA LEU A 178 -8.73 21.07 24.09
C LEU A 178 -9.29 21.90 25.25
N GLN A 179 -8.42 22.61 25.99
CA GLN A 179 -8.85 23.55 27.02
C GLN A 179 -9.60 24.75 26.40
N PHE A 180 -9.13 25.28 25.27
CA PHE A 180 -9.82 26.33 24.52
C PHE A 180 -11.20 25.85 24.06
N PHE A 181 -11.30 24.66 23.46
CA PHE A 181 -12.59 24.08 23.06
C PHE A 181 -13.50 23.82 24.25
N ARG A 182 -12.97 23.28 25.36
CA ARG A 182 -13.72 23.05 26.59
C ARG A 182 -14.19 24.36 27.23
N ASN A 183 -13.41 25.43 27.15
CA ASN A 183 -13.80 26.75 27.62
C ASN A 183 -14.81 27.43 26.67
N LEU A 184 -14.72 27.20 25.37
CA LEU A 184 -15.70 27.68 24.39
C LEU A 184 -17.06 26.98 24.54
N ILE A 185 -17.04 25.67 24.80
CA ILE A 185 -18.25 24.84 24.95
C ILE A 185 -18.79 24.89 26.39
N GLY A 186 -17.91 24.99 27.39
CA GLY A 186 -18.24 24.98 28.82
C GLY A 186 -18.29 26.35 29.50
N GLY A 187 -17.79 27.41 28.86
CA GLY A 187 -17.91 28.80 29.31
C GLY A 187 -19.13 29.54 28.75
N GLY A 188 -20.06 28.82 28.13
CA GLY A 188 -21.33 29.32 27.62
C GLY A 188 -22.54 29.03 28.53
N ALA A 189 -22.32 28.90 29.84
CA ALA A 189 -23.35 28.75 30.87
C ALA A 189 -23.19 29.81 31.96
#